data_AF-A0A4Q6USE9-F1
#
_entry.id   AF-A0A4Q6USE9-F1
#
_cell.length_a   1.000
_cell.length_b   1.000
_cell.length_c   1.000
_cell.angle_alpha   90.00
_cell.angle_beta   90.00
_cell.angle_gamma   90.00
#
_symmetry.space_group_name_H-M   'P 1'
#
loop_
_entity.id
_entity.type
_entity.pdbx_description
1 polymer ?
#
loop_
_entity_poly.entity_id
_entity_poly.type
_entity_poly.pdbx_seq_one_letter_code
_entity_poly.pdbx_strand_id
1 'polypeptide(L)'
;MPEAQIAATCEELRVWREAGCEGIPHFDATRDAVPAPGDGEAAAFVGPVTLPNSDRHDVHIEAFSVIREDPASTPRLQADYPHPKAVFQSTRLLSASRGLREGNCVVFFPENIPAATRCTDQHFAWFFFNRHTDIYAETLAITERLCGPGSPFAGERGLVSADVDPEDTYQARCVWGYLHDYFHHTGPRPLDQHLAIKTTWRPGLLEELKVDMKSAIACFEEDVPYGPVVFEYIILERLFRYPAQPEPLRNFDAGTGFALGTWLASQGLFTQDERGRRALGPKAGIVESVRELVGLIEEIERAEDDAAYKAGAVEFLFGTLLRRPEARPDRYGGPLAPLGLWGSEVHV
;
A
#
# COMPACT_ATOMS: atom_id res chain seq x y z
N MET A 1 20.18 10.69 -13.93
CA MET A 1 19.29 11.81 -14.23
C MET A 1 19.54 12.24 -15.67
N PRO A 2 18.52 12.33 -16.53
CA PRO A 2 18.64 12.94 -17.86
C PRO A 2 19.03 14.41 -17.79
N GLU A 3 19.65 14.94 -18.85
CA GLU A 3 20.05 16.37 -18.92
C GLU A 3 18.87 17.32 -18.74
N ALA A 4 17.70 16.97 -19.28
CA ALA A 4 16.47 17.76 -19.13
C ALA A 4 16.03 17.89 -17.67
N GLN A 5 16.07 16.77 -16.91
CA GLN A 5 15.75 16.77 -15.48
C GLN A 5 16.73 17.65 -14.71
N ILE A 6 18.03 17.53 -14.97
CA ILE A 6 19.07 18.33 -14.31
C ILE A 6 18.85 19.82 -14.57
N ALA A 7 18.64 20.20 -15.84
CA ALA A 7 18.42 21.59 -16.22
C ALA A 7 17.18 22.19 -15.55
N ALA A 8 16.06 21.46 -15.56
CA ALA A 8 14.81 21.89 -14.91
C ALA A 8 15.01 22.08 -13.39
N THR A 9 15.59 21.09 -12.71
CA THR A 9 15.83 21.16 -11.26
C THR A 9 16.77 22.30 -10.88
N CYS A 10 17.85 22.52 -11.63
CA CYS A 10 18.76 23.63 -11.35
C CYS A 10 18.08 24.99 -11.51
N GLU A 11 17.26 25.16 -12.54
CA GLU A 11 16.55 26.42 -12.79
C GLU A 11 15.48 26.68 -11.72
N GLU A 12 14.66 25.69 -11.37
CA GLU A 12 13.62 25.85 -10.35
C GLU A 12 14.20 26.04 -8.95
N LEU A 13 15.34 25.40 -8.61
CA LEU A 13 16.09 25.70 -7.39
C LEU A 13 16.61 27.14 -7.38
N ARG A 14 17.09 27.66 -8.52
CA ARG A 14 17.56 29.05 -8.64
C ARG A 14 16.42 30.02 -8.40
N VAL A 15 15.26 29.80 -9.02
CA VAL A 15 14.05 30.61 -8.86
C VAL A 15 13.57 30.57 -7.41
N TRP A 16 13.46 29.40 -6.80
CA TRP A 16 13.00 29.26 -5.42
C TRP A 16 13.95 29.95 -4.43
N ARG A 17 15.27 29.84 -4.67
CA ARG A 17 16.29 30.56 -3.89
C ARG A 17 16.18 32.08 -4.03
N GLU A 18 15.90 32.59 -5.24
CA GLU A 18 15.70 34.04 -5.46
C GLU A 18 14.45 34.58 -4.77
N ALA A 19 13.45 33.73 -4.57
CA ALA A 19 12.28 34.01 -3.74
C ALA A 19 12.52 33.80 -2.22
N GLY A 20 13.77 33.53 -1.79
CA GLY A 20 14.13 33.36 -0.37
C GLY A 20 13.84 31.99 0.22
N CYS A 21 13.54 30.99 -0.62
CA CYS A 21 13.09 29.65 -0.18
C CYS A 21 11.82 29.66 0.68
N GLU A 22 10.96 30.67 0.50
CA GLU A 22 9.70 30.78 1.24
C GLU A 22 8.56 30.05 0.50
N GLY A 23 7.63 29.49 1.27
CA GLY A 23 6.44 28.82 0.75
C GLY A 23 6.70 27.44 0.13
N ILE A 24 5.66 26.89 -0.52
CA ILE A 24 5.73 25.62 -1.23
C ILE A 24 6.48 25.84 -2.55
N PRO A 25 7.59 25.13 -2.81
CA PRO A 25 8.32 25.28 -4.06
C PRO A 25 7.50 24.77 -5.26
N HIS A 26 7.64 25.42 -6.41
CA HIS A 26 6.96 25.05 -7.65
C HIS A 26 7.97 24.38 -8.59
N PHE A 27 7.93 23.04 -8.64
CA PHE A 27 8.89 22.20 -9.39
C PHE A 27 8.18 21.45 -10.54
N ASP A 28 7.26 22.12 -11.22
CA ASP A 28 6.46 21.57 -12.32
C ASP A 28 7.35 21.03 -13.45
N ALA A 29 8.37 21.76 -13.87
CA ALA A 29 9.26 21.34 -14.95
C ALA A 29 10.17 20.17 -14.52
N THR A 30 10.63 20.16 -13.26
CA THR A 30 11.34 19.00 -12.70
C THR A 30 10.44 17.78 -12.68
N ARG A 31 9.21 17.91 -12.18
CA ARG A 31 8.22 16.82 -12.12
C ARG A 31 8.01 16.20 -13.49
N ASP A 32 7.79 17.02 -14.51
CA ASP A 32 7.47 16.57 -15.86
C ASP A 32 8.70 16.03 -16.62
N ALA A 33 9.91 16.25 -16.09
CA ALA A 33 11.18 15.78 -16.69
C ALA A 33 11.73 14.49 -16.07
N VAL A 34 11.11 13.97 -15.00
CA VAL A 34 11.52 12.68 -14.40
C VAL A 34 11.09 11.53 -15.32
N PRO A 35 11.99 10.64 -15.75
CA PRO A 35 11.61 9.54 -16.63
C PRO A 35 11.00 8.36 -15.87
N ALA A 36 10.21 7.54 -16.57
CA ALA A 36 10.04 6.14 -16.18
C ALA A 36 11.23 5.34 -16.74
N PRO A 37 12.15 4.82 -15.90
CA PRO A 37 13.28 4.02 -16.38
C PRO A 37 12.79 2.73 -17.06
N GLY A 38 13.48 2.29 -18.10
CA GLY A 38 13.34 0.95 -18.68
C GLY A 38 13.86 -0.13 -17.73
N ASP A 39 13.46 -1.39 -17.93
CA ASP A 39 13.95 -2.51 -17.12
C ASP A 39 15.48 -2.66 -17.23
N GLY A 40 16.16 -2.79 -16.10
CA GLY A 40 17.62 -2.75 -15.98
C GLY A 40 18.25 -1.36 -16.02
N GLU A 41 17.48 -0.29 -16.24
CA GLU A 41 18.00 1.07 -16.29
C GLU A 41 18.08 1.72 -14.90
N ALA A 42 19.16 2.46 -14.68
CA ALA A 42 19.34 3.27 -13.49
C ALA A 42 18.67 4.65 -13.65
N ALA A 43 18.02 5.12 -12.58
CA ALA A 43 17.48 6.48 -12.49
C ALA A 43 17.88 7.12 -11.16
N ALA A 44 17.73 8.44 -11.07
CA ALA A 44 18.00 9.18 -9.86
C ALA A 44 17.15 10.43 -9.80
N PHE A 45 16.99 10.96 -8.60
CA PHE A 45 16.27 12.20 -8.35
C PHE A 45 17.01 13.02 -7.29
N VAL A 46 17.03 14.33 -7.50
CA VAL A 46 17.45 15.32 -6.50
C VAL A 46 16.47 16.47 -6.59
N GLY A 47 15.85 16.87 -5.48
CA GLY A 47 14.87 17.95 -5.49
C GLY A 47 13.95 17.92 -4.28
N PRO A 48 13.02 18.88 -4.18
CA PRO A 48 12.02 18.89 -3.13
C PRO A 48 11.03 17.73 -3.32
N VAL A 49 10.73 17.03 -2.23
CA VAL A 49 9.80 15.90 -2.18
C VAL A 49 8.98 15.97 -0.90
N THR A 50 7.69 15.61 -0.98
CA THR A 50 6.88 15.19 0.17
C THR A 50 6.83 13.67 0.21
N LEU A 51 7.40 13.07 1.26
CA LEU A 51 7.49 11.61 1.37
C LEU A 51 6.18 11.03 1.98
N PRO A 52 5.40 10.24 1.22
CA PRO A 52 4.21 9.59 1.76
C PRO A 52 4.57 8.62 2.88
N ASN A 53 3.65 8.45 3.84
CA ASN A 53 3.78 7.53 4.97
C ASN A 53 5.04 7.74 5.84
N SER A 54 5.71 8.89 5.73
CA SER A 54 6.82 9.25 6.63
C SER A 54 6.31 9.97 7.88
N ASP A 55 7.17 10.07 8.89
CA ASP A 55 6.94 10.82 10.13
C ASP A 55 6.87 12.35 9.90
N ARG A 56 7.12 12.80 8.67
CA ARG A 56 7.19 14.22 8.28
C ARG A 56 6.38 14.46 7.02
N HIS A 57 5.42 15.38 7.09
CA HIS A 57 4.60 15.73 5.93
C HIS A 57 5.05 17.02 5.23
N ASP A 58 6.17 17.60 5.67
CA ASP A 58 6.75 18.79 5.09
C ASP A 58 7.58 18.46 3.84
N VAL A 59 7.80 19.47 3.00
CA VAL A 59 8.67 19.36 1.82
C VAL A 59 10.14 19.39 2.24
N HIS A 60 10.91 18.39 1.80
CA HIS A 60 12.36 18.32 2.01
C HIS A 60 13.10 18.10 0.70
N ILE A 61 14.33 18.62 0.60
CA ILE A 61 15.21 18.23 -0.51
C ILE A 61 15.76 16.85 -0.22
N GLU A 62 15.38 15.89 -1.06
CA GLU A 62 15.87 14.51 -1.02
C GLU A 62 16.75 14.23 -2.23
N ALA A 63 17.62 13.25 -2.08
CA ALA A 63 18.48 12.75 -3.16
C ALA A 63 18.50 11.23 -3.09
N PHE A 64 18.20 10.55 -4.19
CA PHE A 64 18.23 9.10 -4.24
C PHE A 64 18.47 8.57 -5.65
N SER A 65 18.89 7.31 -5.73
CA SER A 65 19.09 6.59 -6.97
C SER A 65 18.47 5.21 -6.90
N VAL A 66 18.00 4.74 -8.05
CA VAL A 66 17.36 3.45 -8.22
C VAL A 66 17.90 2.73 -9.45
N ILE A 67 17.68 1.43 -9.50
CA ILE A 67 17.66 0.65 -10.73
C ILE A 67 16.28 0.02 -10.86
N ARG A 68 15.66 0.09 -12.05
CA ARG A 68 14.46 -0.72 -12.32
C ARG A 68 14.89 -2.16 -12.52
N GLU A 69 14.21 -3.05 -11.83
CA GLU A 69 14.41 -4.48 -11.96
C GLU A 69 13.05 -5.14 -11.81
N ASP A 70 12.40 -5.38 -12.94
CA ASP A 70 11.13 -6.10 -12.94
C ASP A 70 11.37 -7.58 -12.63
N PRO A 71 10.44 -8.26 -11.95
CA PRO A 71 10.65 -9.64 -11.55
C PRO A 71 10.72 -10.53 -12.80
N ALA A 72 11.47 -11.63 -12.72
CA ALA A 72 11.60 -12.56 -13.85
C ALA A 72 10.24 -13.16 -14.29
N SER A 73 9.25 -13.14 -13.39
CA SER A 73 7.87 -13.54 -13.63
C SER A 73 7.03 -12.52 -14.43
N THR A 74 7.53 -11.32 -14.71
CA THR A 74 6.77 -10.24 -15.38
C THR A 74 6.10 -10.66 -16.68
N PRO A 75 6.77 -11.36 -17.62
CA PRO A 75 6.10 -11.81 -18.85
C PRO A 75 4.93 -12.75 -18.60
N ARG A 76 5.04 -13.62 -17.58
CA ARG A 76 3.96 -14.51 -17.15
C ARG A 76 2.83 -13.72 -16.51
N LEU A 77 3.14 -12.80 -15.59
CA LEU A 77 2.14 -11.95 -14.95
C LEU A 77 1.37 -11.11 -15.97
N GLN A 78 2.04 -10.57 -16.99
CA GLN A 78 1.40 -9.82 -18.07
C GLN A 78 0.51 -10.69 -18.98
N ALA A 79 0.83 -11.97 -19.13
CA ALA A 79 0.00 -12.91 -19.87
C ALA A 79 -1.24 -13.33 -19.07
N ASP A 80 -1.06 -13.65 -17.79
CA ASP A 80 -2.12 -14.14 -16.90
C ASP A 80 -3.05 -12.99 -16.45
N TYR A 81 -2.48 -11.80 -16.25
CA TYR A 81 -3.17 -10.57 -15.83
C TYR A 81 -2.79 -9.40 -16.77
N PRO A 82 -3.44 -9.27 -17.94
CA PRO A 82 -3.09 -8.28 -18.95
C PRO A 82 -3.46 -6.87 -18.48
N HIS A 83 -2.50 -6.19 -17.85
CA HIS A 83 -2.68 -4.89 -17.24
C HIS A 83 -2.89 -3.79 -18.30
N PRO A 84 -4.03 -3.06 -18.31
CA PRO A 84 -4.36 -2.14 -19.39
C PRO A 84 -3.48 -0.89 -19.41
N LYS A 85 -2.95 -0.47 -18.25
CA LYS A 85 -2.12 0.73 -18.08
C LYS A 85 -0.98 0.55 -17.07
N ALA A 86 -0.03 -0.35 -17.37
CA ALA A 86 1.09 -0.63 -16.46
C ALA A 86 2.12 0.52 -16.47
N VAL A 87 1.87 1.58 -15.69
CA VAL A 87 2.80 2.69 -15.45
C VAL A 87 3.73 2.44 -14.26
N PHE A 88 3.61 1.26 -13.66
CA PHE A 88 4.38 0.75 -12.53
C PHE A 88 5.83 0.38 -12.90
N GLN A 89 6.79 0.74 -12.04
CA GLN A 89 8.18 0.29 -12.12
C GLN A 89 8.60 -0.36 -10.80
N SER A 90 8.97 -1.65 -10.86
CA SER A 90 9.65 -2.33 -9.76
C SER A 90 11.08 -1.82 -9.70
N THR A 91 11.47 -1.18 -8.60
CA THR A 91 12.80 -0.60 -8.47
C THR A 91 13.50 -1.03 -7.19
N ARG A 92 14.83 -1.03 -7.24
CA ARG A 92 15.69 -1.13 -6.05
C ARG A 92 16.23 0.24 -5.73
N LEU A 93 16.00 0.71 -4.50
CA LEU A 93 16.66 1.88 -3.95
C LEU A 93 18.13 1.54 -3.67
N LEU A 94 19.05 2.19 -4.38
CA LEU A 94 20.49 1.93 -4.30
C LEU A 94 21.16 2.81 -3.26
N SER A 95 20.83 4.10 -3.28
CA SER A 95 21.30 5.08 -2.30
C SER A 95 20.24 6.14 -2.11
N ALA A 96 20.13 6.65 -0.88
CA ALA A 96 19.13 7.64 -0.54
C ALA A 96 19.58 8.51 0.64
N SER A 97 19.13 9.76 0.60
CA SER A 97 19.08 10.68 1.72
C SER A 97 18.25 10.10 2.87
N ARG A 98 18.40 10.71 4.04
CA ARG A 98 17.88 10.18 5.31
C ARG A 98 16.38 9.92 5.28
N GLY A 99 15.57 10.80 4.68
CA GLY A 99 14.11 10.67 4.67
C GLY A 99 13.64 9.37 4.04
N LEU A 100 14.15 9.04 2.85
CA LEU A 100 13.85 7.76 2.19
C LEU A 100 14.55 6.56 2.83
N ARG A 101 15.78 6.72 3.34
CA ARG A 101 16.57 5.61 3.89
C ARG A 101 16.05 5.13 5.25
N GLU A 102 15.54 6.01 6.09
CA GLU A 102 15.09 5.68 7.45
C GLU A 102 13.56 5.72 7.60
N GLY A 103 12.83 6.36 6.68
CA GLY A 103 11.37 6.44 6.72
C GLY A 103 10.66 5.24 6.08
N ASN A 104 9.33 5.21 6.22
CA ASN A 104 8.46 4.18 5.65
C ASN A 104 8.00 4.49 4.21
N CYS A 105 8.55 5.53 3.59
CA CYS A 105 8.26 5.83 2.19
C CYS A 105 8.88 4.75 1.31
N VAL A 106 8.03 4.07 0.53
CA VAL A 106 8.43 2.98 -0.38
C VAL A 106 8.03 3.25 -1.83
N VAL A 107 7.56 4.47 -2.13
CA VAL A 107 7.08 4.85 -3.46
C VAL A 107 7.53 6.26 -3.82
N PHE A 108 7.64 6.53 -5.11
CA PHE A 108 7.85 7.86 -5.65
C PHE A 108 7.01 8.07 -6.91
N PHE A 109 6.12 9.06 -6.84
CA PHE A 109 5.20 9.49 -7.89
C PHE A 109 5.43 10.97 -8.24
N PRO A 110 4.97 11.43 -9.41
CA PRO A 110 4.97 12.86 -9.76
C PRO A 110 4.33 13.74 -8.68
N GLU A 111 3.27 13.28 -8.01
CA GLU A 111 2.56 13.97 -6.93
C GLU A 111 3.42 14.24 -5.70
N ASN A 112 4.51 13.50 -5.52
CA ASN A 112 5.44 13.72 -4.42
C ASN A 112 6.35 14.93 -4.68
N ILE A 113 6.46 15.40 -5.92
CA ILE A 113 7.21 16.59 -6.29
C ILE A 113 6.25 17.79 -6.18
N PRO A 114 6.52 18.77 -5.30
CA PRO A 114 5.64 19.91 -5.13
C PRO A 114 5.61 20.76 -6.40
N ALA A 115 4.41 21.09 -6.86
CA ALA A 115 4.16 21.76 -8.12
C ALA A 115 3.03 22.79 -7.96
N ALA A 116 3.07 23.85 -8.77
CA ALA A 116 1.99 24.84 -8.83
C ALA A 116 0.74 24.26 -9.51
N THR A 117 0.93 23.35 -10.47
CA THR A 117 -0.14 22.66 -11.19
C THR A 117 -0.46 21.31 -10.58
N ARG A 118 -1.72 20.92 -10.66
CA ARG A 118 -2.16 19.57 -10.28
C ARG A 118 -1.55 18.55 -11.24
N CYS A 119 -1.01 17.45 -10.70
CA CYS A 119 -0.65 16.29 -11.51
C CYS A 119 -1.92 15.73 -12.18
N THR A 120 -1.90 15.62 -13.51
CA THR A 120 -3.03 15.09 -14.30
C THR A 120 -2.68 13.81 -15.04
N ASP A 121 -1.39 13.42 -15.02
CA ASP A 121 -0.90 12.19 -15.66
C ASP A 121 0.27 11.61 -14.84
N GLN A 122 0.14 10.35 -14.43
CA GLN A 122 1.11 9.63 -13.62
C GLN A 122 2.09 8.88 -14.53
N HIS A 123 3.02 9.62 -15.13
CA HIS A 123 3.94 9.11 -16.16
C HIS A 123 5.07 8.22 -15.61
N PHE A 124 5.29 8.18 -14.29
CA PHE A 124 6.16 7.21 -13.62
C PHE A 124 5.57 6.80 -12.27
N ALA A 125 5.99 5.63 -11.80
CA ALA A 125 5.64 5.10 -10.50
C ALA A 125 6.75 4.18 -9.99
N TRP A 126 7.72 4.74 -9.26
CA TRP A 126 8.86 3.97 -8.78
C TRP A 126 8.56 3.38 -7.41
N PHE A 127 8.47 2.06 -7.33
CA PHE A 127 8.28 1.35 -6.07
C PHE A 127 9.61 0.78 -5.58
N PHE A 128 10.02 1.12 -4.37
CA PHE A 128 11.28 0.72 -3.76
C PHE A 128 11.15 -0.65 -3.06
N PHE A 129 10.89 -1.72 -3.83
CA PHE A 129 10.52 -3.00 -3.22
C PHE A 129 11.60 -3.65 -2.37
N ASN A 130 12.86 -3.35 -2.61
CA ASN A 130 13.95 -3.87 -1.78
C ASN A 130 13.89 -3.37 -0.32
N ARG A 131 13.15 -2.29 -0.05
CA ARG A 131 12.84 -1.83 1.32
C ARG A 131 11.94 -2.79 2.09
N HIS A 132 11.13 -3.57 1.39
CA HIS A 132 10.13 -4.42 2.03
C HIS A 132 10.73 -5.65 2.70
N THR A 133 11.99 -5.98 2.45
CA THR A 133 12.70 -7.05 3.16
C THR A 133 12.74 -6.78 4.66
N ASP A 134 13.23 -5.60 5.05
CA ASP A 134 13.33 -5.22 6.47
C ASP A 134 11.94 -4.99 7.09
N ILE A 135 11.02 -4.38 6.33
CA ILE A 135 9.62 -4.16 6.74
C ILE A 135 8.92 -5.50 7.00
N TYR A 136 9.19 -6.52 6.18
CA TYR A 136 8.56 -7.82 6.37
C TYR A 136 9.17 -8.59 7.53
N ALA A 137 10.49 -8.47 7.76
CA ALA A 137 11.11 -9.01 8.96
C ALA A 137 10.47 -8.41 10.24
N GLU A 138 10.18 -7.10 10.24
CA GLU A 138 9.42 -6.46 11.33
C GLU A 138 8.00 -7.04 11.45
N THR A 139 7.31 -7.26 10.33
CA THR A 139 5.97 -7.89 10.30
C THR A 139 5.98 -9.27 10.95
N LEU A 140 6.98 -10.10 10.62
CA LEU A 140 7.15 -11.43 11.21
C LEU A 140 7.40 -11.34 12.72
N ALA A 141 8.24 -10.41 13.17
CA ALA A 141 8.51 -10.20 14.59
C ALA A 141 7.26 -9.74 15.37
N ILE A 142 6.42 -8.87 14.77
CA ILE A 142 5.13 -8.48 15.35
C ILE A 142 4.18 -9.68 15.40
N THR A 143 4.12 -10.44 14.32
CA THR A 143 3.25 -11.63 14.20
C THR A 143 3.61 -12.67 15.27
N GLU A 144 4.89 -13.02 15.40
CA GLU A 144 5.37 -13.97 16.42
C GLU A 144 5.09 -13.47 17.83
N ARG A 145 5.29 -12.17 18.10
CA ARG A 145 4.98 -11.57 19.40
C ARG A 145 3.50 -11.68 19.76
N LEU A 146 2.59 -11.44 18.80
CA LEU A 146 1.14 -11.42 19.04
C LEU A 146 0.50 -12.81 18.99
N CYS A 147 1.00 -13.71 18.14
CA CYS A 147 0.41 -15.02 17.87
C CYS A 147 1.17 -16.17 18.56
N GLY A 148 2.42 -15.94 18.94
CA GLY A 148 3.35 -16.97 19.39
C GLY A 148 4.11 -17.63 18.24
N PRO A 149 5.00 -18.59 18.55
CA PRO A 149 5.81 -19.27 17.54
C PRO A 149 4.97 -20.17 16.62
N GLY A 150 5.38 -20.28 15.36
CA GLY A 150 4.73 -21.09 14.34
C GLY A 150 3.79 -20.28 13.43
N SER A 151 2.84 -20.96 12.80
CA SER A 151 1.85 -20.29 11.96
C SER A 151 0.66 -19.77 12.79
N PRO A 152 0.22 -18.52 12.59
CA PRO A 152 -1.06 -18.07 13.13
C PRO A 152 -2.26 -18.68 12.39
N PHE A 153 -2.07 -19.24 11.19
CA PHE A 153 -3.14 -19.85 10.40
C PHE A 153 -3.48 -21.25 10.90
N ALA A 154 -4.75 -21.48 11.22
CA ALA A 154 -5.22 -22.79 11.70
C ALA A 154 -4.95 -23.89 10.65
N GLY A 155 -4.35 -24.99 11.11
CA GLY A 155 -4.01 -26.14 10.25
C GLY A 155 -2.61 -26.08 9.65
N GLU A 156 -1.88 -24.97 9.78
CA GLU A 156 -0.52 -24.81 9.27
C GLU A 156 0.52 -24.96 10.38
N ARG A 157 1.67 -25.56 10.07
CA ARG A 157 2.77 -25.72 11.05
C ARG A 157 3.67 -24.50 11.14
N GLY A 158 3.85 -23.79 10.03
CA GLY A 158 4.70 -22.61 9.92
C GLY A 158 4.21 -21.70 8.80
N LEU A 159 4.74 -20.48 8.77
CA LEU A 159 4.57 -19.57 7.65
C LEU A 159 5.48 -20.01 6.52
N VAL A 160 4.98 -19.99 5.28
CA VAL A 160 5.84 -20.22 4.11
C VAL A 160 6.77 -19.03 3.86
N SER A 161 6.42 -17.86 4.41
CA SER A 161 7.15 -16.61 4.28
C SER A 161 8.23 -16.38 5.34
N ALA A 162 8.36 -17.25 6.35
CA ALA A 162 9.22 -17.01 7.52
C ALA A 162 10.72 -16.96 7.18
N ASP A 163 11.17 -17.81 6.25
CA ASP A 163 12.59 -18.01 5.93
C ASP A 163 12.87 -17.78 4.42
N VAL A 164 12.12 -16.86 3.79
CA VAL A 164 12.30 -16.52 2.38
C VAL A 164 13.55 -15.68 2.21
N ASP A 165 14.36 -15.99 1.19
CA ASP A 165 15.57 -15.22 0.88
C ASP A 165 15.22 -13.75 0.60
N PRO A 166 16.09 -12.78 0.96
CA PRO A 166 15.86 -11.37 0.63
C PRO A 166 15.54 -11.10 -0.84
N GLU A 167 16.12 -11.88 -1.75
CA GLU A 167 15.84 -11.78 -3.17
C GLU A 167 14.42 -12.25 -3.49
N ASP A 168 14.01 -13.42 -2.99
CA ASP A 168 12.66 -13.92 -3.19
C ASP A 168 11.60 -13.02 -2.53
N THR A 169 11.95 -12.34 -1.43
CA THR A 169 11.12 -11.31 -0.81
C THR A 169 10.92 -10.12 -1.74
N TYR A 170 11.99 -9.66 -2.39
CA TYR A 170 11.91 -8.62 -3.42
C TYR A 170 11.01 -9.05 -4.59
N GLN A 171 11.26 -10.24 -5.14
CA GLN A 171 10.49 -10.78 -6.27
C GLN A 171 9.00 -10.89 -5.90
N ALA A 172 8.67 -11.48 -4.75
CA ALA A 172 7.30 -11.58 -4.26
C ALA A 172 6.63 -10.21 -4.10
N ARG A 173 7.35 -9.19 -3.62
CA ARG A 173 6.81 -7.83 -3.49
C ARG A 173 6.56 -7.16 -4.83
N CYS A 174 7.40 -7.42 -5.83
CA CYS A 174 7.14 -6.97 -7.18
C CYS A 174 5.89 -7.65 -7.78
N VAL A 175 5.69 -8.95 -7.51
CA VAL A 175 4.46 -9.66 -7.91
C VAL A 175 3.23 -9.05 -7.24
N TRP A 176 3.28 -8.81 -5.92
CA TRP A 176 2.20 -8.13 -5.21
C TRP A 176 1.90 -6.77 -5.82
N GLY A 177 2.91 -5.92 -6.03
CA GLY A 177 2.72 -4.58 -6.58
C GLY A 177 2.08 -4.61 -7.97
N TYR A 178 2.46 -5.57 -8.82
CA TYR A 178 1.83 -5.77 -10.13
C TYR A 178 0.36 -6.19 -10.01
N LEU A 179 0.05 -7.16 -9.15
CA LEU A 179 -1.34 -7.63 -8.95
C LEU A 179 -2.22 -6.55 -8.33
N HIS A 180 -1.69 -5.83 -7.35
CA HIS A 180 -2.38 -4.75 -6.67
C HIS A 180 -2.77 -3.64 -7.67
N ASP A 181 -1.80 -3.17 -8.48
CA ASP A 181 -2.06 -2.19 -9.55
C ASP A 181 -3.03 -2.74 -10.61
N TYR A 182 -2.87 -4.01 -11.00
CA TYR A 182 -3.80 -4.67 -11.92
C TYR A 182 -5.23 -4.63 -11.39
N PHE A 183 -5.45 -5.01 -10.13
CA PHE A 183 -6.80 -5.09 -9.58
C PHE A 183 -7.47 -3.73 -9.37
N HIS A 184 -6.71 -2.64 -9.25
CA HIS A 184 -7.26 -1.28 -9.33
C HIS A 184 -7.97 -0.99 -10.67
N HIS A 185 -7.53 -1.63 -11.75
CA HIS A 185 -8.08 -1.47 -13.09
C HIS A 185 -9.23 -2.45 -13.39
N THR A 186 -9.70 -3.19 -12.38
CA THR A 186 -10.75 -4.19 -12.53
C THR A 186 -12.00 -3.86 -11.71
N GLY A 187 -13.07 -4.59 -11.97
CA GLY A 187 -14.33 -4.48 -11.22
C GLY A 187 -15.27 -3.41 -11.79
N PRO A 188 -16.39 -3.15 -11.10
CA PRO A 188 -17.47 -2.32 -11.64
C PRO A 188 -17.14 -0.83 -11.78
N ARG A 189 -16.16 -0.34 -11.02
CA ARG A 189 -15.77 1.07 -11.01
C ARG A 189 -14.23 1.21 -10.94
N PRO A 190 -13.46 0.94 -12.01
CA PRO A 190 -11.99 0.96 -11.96
C PRO A 190 -11.40 2.29 -11.45
N LEU A 191 -10.29 2.24 -10.70
CA LEU A 191 -9.62 3.40 -10.11
C LEU A 191 -9.22 4.44 -11.15
N ASP A 192 -8.62 4.02 -12.27
CA ASP A 192 -8.09 4.90 -13.32
C ASP A 192 -9.19 5.74 -14.00
N GLN A 193 -10.43 5.24 -14.01
CA GLN A 193 -11.60 5.92 -14.57
C GLN A 193 -12.32 6.80 -13.54
N HIS A 194 -12.03 6.60 -12.24
CA HIS A 194 -12.75 7.22 -11.12
C HIS A 194 -11.81 7.78 -10.05
N LEU A 195 -10.60 8.20 -10.44
CA LEU A 195 -9.51 8.61 -9.54
C LEU A 195 -9.97 9.64 -8.48
N ALA A 196 -10.73 10.66 -8.90
CA ALA A 196 -11.15 11.75 -8.02
C ALA A 196 -12.00 11.30 -6.83
N ILE A 197 -12.87 10.29 -7.00
CA ILE A 197 -13.71 9.78 -5.91
C ILE A 197 -13.02 8.65 -5.14
N LYS A 198 -12.31 7.77 -5.85
CA LYS A 198 -11.65 6.61 -5.27
C LYS A 198 -10.39 6.94 -4.48
N THR A 199 -9.79 8.11 -4.68
CA THR A 199 -8.69 8.61 -3.82
C THR A 199 -9.20 9.34 -2.58
N THR A 200 -10.52 9.48 -2.39
CA THR A 200 -11.05 10.05 -1.14
C THR A 200 -11.05 9.01 -0.02
N TRP A 201 -10.78 9.45 1.21
CA TRP A 201 -10.55 8.58 2.38
C TRP A 201 -11.43 7.33 2.54
N ARG A 202 -12.75 7.41 2.32
CA ARG A 202 -13.66 6.27 2.62
C ARG A 202 -13.79 5.33 1.42
N PRO A 203 -14.17 5.81 0.23
CA PRO A 203 -14.06 5.02 -1.01
C PRO A 203 -12.69 4.39 -1.20
N GLY A 204 -11.61 5.16 -0.98
CA GLY A 204 -10.25 4.66 -1.16
C GLY A 204 -9.87 3.56 -0.18
N LEU A 205 -10.29 3.65 1.08
CA LEU A 205 -9.99 2.59 2.05
C LEU A 205 -10.63 1.26 1.61
N LEU A 206 -11.87 1.30 1.11
CA LEU A 206 -12.52 0.12 0.53
C LEU A 206 -11.85 -0.34 -0.77
N GLU A 207 -11.33 0.59 -1.58
CA GLU A 207 -10.59 0.25 -2.79
C GLU A 207 -9.32 -0.54 -2.45
N GLU A 208 -8.47 -0.01 -1.56
CA GLU A 208 -7.24 -0.68 -1.10
C GLU A 208 -7.55 -2.06 -0.50
N LEU A 209 -8.61 -2.14 0.32
CA LEU A 209 -9.07 -3.40 0.89
C LEU A 209 -9.44 -4.40 -0.21
N LYS A 210 -10.25 -3.97 -1.18
CA LYS A 210 -10.72 -4.83 -2.27
C LYS A 210 -9.55 -5.35 -3.11
N VAL A 211 -8.64 -4.48 -3.54
CA VAL A 211 -7.55 -4.89 -4.46
C VAL A 211 -6.55 -5.83 -3.79
N ASP A 212 -6.24 -5.61 -2.51
CA ASP A 212 -5.40 -6.55 -1.77
C ASP A 212 -6.09 -7.88 -1.55
N MET A 213 -7.40 -7.89 -1.26
CA MET A 213 -8.12 -9.15 -1.11
C MET A 213 -8.26 -9.91 -2.42
N LYS A 214 -8.46 -9.22 -3.55
CA LYS A 214 -8.41 -9.84 -4.89
C LYS A 214 -7.03 -10.43 -5.19
N SER A 215 -5.96 -9.71 -4.83
CA SER A 215 -4.58 -10.21 -4.93
C SER A 215 -4.36 -11.45 -4.07
N ALA A 216 -4.79 -11.43 -2.81
CA ALA A 216 -4.68 -12.58 -1.92
C ALA A 216 -5.48 -13.79 -2.43
N ILE A 217 -6.71 -13.58 -2.93
CA ILE A 217 -7.51 -14.63 -3.55
C ILE A 217 -6.77 -15.28 -4.73
N ALA A 218 -6.27 -14.47 -5.67
CA ALA A 218 -5.53 -14.95 -6.83
C ALA A 218 -4.28 -15.73 -6.39
N CYS A 219 -3.50 -15.19 -5.46
CA CYS A 219 -2.31 -15.84 -4.92
C CYS A 219 -2.56 -17.16 -4.18
N PHE A 220 -3.79 -17.40 -3.70
CA PHE A 220 -4.16 -18.63 -3.02
C PHE A 220 -4.73 -19.70 -3.97
N GLU A 221 -5.55 -19.29 -4.93
CA GLU A 221 -6.31 -20.21 -5.79
C GLU A 221 -5.65 -20.49 -7.13
N GLU A 222 -4.82 -19.58 -7.61
CA GLU A 222 -4.18 -19.64 -8.91
C GLU A 222 -2.67 -19.88 -8.76
N ASP A 223 -2.02 -20.30 -9.85
CA ASP A 223 -0.57 -20.53 -9.87
C ASP A 223 0.19 -19.21 -10.06
N VAL A 224 0.01 -18.27 -9.13
CA VAL A 224 0.73 -17.00 -9.14
C VAL A 224 2.18 -17.23 -8.69
N PRO A 225 3.19 -16.73 -9.43
CA PRO A 225 4.58 -16.75 -8.97
C PRO A 225 4.72 -16.13 -7.57
N TYR A 226 5.35 -16.84 -6.63
CA TYR A 226 5.44 -16.43 -5.22
C TYR A 226 4.09 -16.28 -4.48
N GLY A 227 2.98 -16.80 -5.04
CA GLY A 227 1.62 -16.62 -4.50
C GLY A 227 1.47 -16.91 -3.01
N PRO A 228 1.90 -18.08 -2.50
CA PRO A 228 1.80 -18.39 -1.07
C PRO A 228 2.50 -17.37 -0.15
N VAL A 229 3.63 -16.81 -0.60
CA VAL A 229 4.39 -15.79 0.13
C VAL A 229 3.65 -14.45 0.08
N VAL A 230 3.18 -14.04 -1.10
CA VAL A 230 2.39 -12.81 -1.29
C VAL A 230 1.11 -12.84 -0.47
N PHE A 231 0.41 -13.97 -0.42
CA PHE A 231 -0.78 -14.15 0.41
C PHE A 231 -0.47 -13.85 1.89
N GLU A 232 0.58 -14.44 2.43
CA GLU A 232 0.97 -14.21 3.83
C GLU A 232 1.43 -12.76 4.06
N TYR A 233 2.08 -12.11 3.09
CA TYR A 233 2.44 -10.69 3.18
C TYR A 233 1.20 -9.82 3.37
N ILE A 234 0.23 -9.97 2.47
CA ILE A 234 -0.99 -9.16 2.47
C ILE A 234 -1.72 -9.33 3.81
N ILE A 235 -1.99 -10.57 4.21
CA ILE A 235 -2.79 -10.84 5.42
C ILE A 235 -2.06 -10.37 6.68
N LEU A 236 -0.78 -10.71 6.85
CA LEU A 236 -0.07 -10.40 8.09
C LEU A 236 0.22 -8.89 8.23
N GLU A 237 0.57 -8.19 7.15
CA GLU A 237 0.79 -6.75 7.24
C GLU A 237 -0.49 -5.98 7.52
N ARG A 238 -1.58 -6.30 6.80
CA ARG A 238 -2.89 -5.67 7.03
C ARG A 238 -3.39 -5.94 8.44
N LEU A 239 -3.24 -7.15 8.97
CA LEU A 239 -3.74 -7.46 10.31
C LEU A 239 -2.84 -6.99 11.45
N PHE A 240 -1.53 -6.99 11.28
CA PHE A 240 -0.60 -6.80 12.41
C PHE A 240 0.32 -5.59 12.25
N ARG A 241 1.03 -5.44 11.13
CA ARG A 241 2.02 -4.36 10.99
C ARG A 241 1.36 -3.00 10.87
N TYR A 242 0.45 -2.80 9.91
CA TYR A 242 -0.14 -1.48 9.68
C TYR A 242 -0.92 -0.94 10.88
N PRO A 243 -1.76 -1.75 11.57
CA PRO A 243 -2.45 -1.30 12.78
C PRO A 243 -1.50 -0.94 13.95
N ALA A 244 -0.27 -1.47 13.96
CA ALA A 244 0.74 -1.17 14.97
C ALA A 244 1.57 0.09 14.66
N GLN A 245 1.36 0.74 13.52
CA GLN A 245 2.08 1.97 13.18
C GLN A 245 1.60 3.17 14.02
N PRO A 246 2.42 4.22 14.16
CA PRO A 246 2.03 5.45 14.85
C PRO A 246 0.78 6.11 14.24
N GLU A 247 -0.02 6.74 15.10
CA GLU A 247 -1.28 7.41 14.74
C GLU A 247 -2.20 6.56 13.84
N PRO A 248 -2.52 5.31 14.25
CA PRO A 248 -3.17 4.37 13.34
C PRO A 248 -4.50 4.93 12.82
N LEU A 249 -5.30 5.64 13.64
CA LEU A 249 -6.55 6.28 13.22
C LEU A 249 -6.47 7.33 12.09
N ARG A 250 -5.27 7.83 11.83
CA ARG A 250 -4.99 8.84 10.80
C ARG A 250 -4.23 8.23 9.63
N ASN A 251 -3.77 6.99 9.77
CA ASN A 251 -3.06 6.22 8.76
C ASN A 251 -4.07 5.47 7.88
N PHE A 252 -3.86 5.53 6.58
CA PHE A 252 -4.76 4.94 5.59
C PHE A 252 -4.69 3.41 5.62
N ASP A 253 -3.47 2.86 5.60
CA ASP A 253 -3.23 1.42 5.57
C ASP A 253 -3.68 0.71 6.86
N ALA A 254 -3.50 1.37 8.00
CA ALA A 254 -4.01 0.89 9.28
C ALA A 254 -5.55 0.77 9.26
N GLY A 255 -6.23 1.65 8.54
CA GLY A 255 -7.69 1.67 8.44
C GLY A 255 -8.20 0.48 7.66
N THR A 256 -7.53 0.18 6.53
CA THR A 256 -7.74 -1.05 5.76
C THR A 256 -7.50 -2.28 6.62
N GLY A 257 -6.45 -2.26 7.44
CA GLY A 257 -6.13 -3.34 8.38
C GLY A 257 -7.20 -3.59 9.45
N PHE A 258 -7.68 -2.53 10.11
CA PHE A 258 -8.78 -2.63 11.08
C PHE A 258 -10.08 -3.09 10.43
N ALA A 259 -10.35 -2.65 9.21
CA ALA A 259 -11.53 -3.06 8.46
C ALA A 259 -11.48 -4.56 8.14
N LEU A 260 -10.35 -5.05 7.61
CA LEU A 260 -10.13 -6.47 7.36
C LEU A 260 -10.26 -7.31 8.64
N GLY A 261 -9.57 -6.92 9.70
CA GLY A 261 -9.61 -7.68 10.94
C GLY A 261 -10.98 -7.65 11.62
N THR A 262 -11.74 -6.56 11.49
CA THR A 262 -13.14 -6.53 11.94
C THR A 262 -14.01 -7.52 11.16
N TRP A 263 -13.87 -7.53 9.84
CA TRP A 263 -14.57 -8.48 8.98
C TRP A 263 -14.25 -9.92 9.40
N LEU A 264 -12.97 -10.29 9.44
CA LEU A 264 -12.54 -11.65 9.81
C LEU A 264 -12.94 -12.03 11.24
N ALA A 265 -12.90 -11.10 12.20
CA ALA A 265 -13.35 -11.35 13.56
C ALA A 265 -14.85 -11.64 13.62
N SER A 266 -15.67 -10.94 12.83
CA SER A 266 -17.12 -11.19 12.73
C SER A 266 -17.44 -12.58 12.19
N GLN A 267 -16.52 -13.17 11.41
CA GLN A 267 -16.62 -14.52 10.85
C GLN A 267 -15.94 -15.58 11.72
N GLY A 268 -15.39 -15.21 12.88
CA GLY A 268 -14.65 -16.12 13.76
C GLY A 268 -13.29 -16.55 13.19
N LEU A 269 -12.76 -15.84 12.19
CA LEU A 269 -11.50 -16.14 11.51
C LEU A 269 -10.32 -15.30 12.01
N PHE A 270 -10.56 -14.33 12.89
CA PHE A 270 -9.53 -13.62 13.63
C PHE A 270 -9.93 -13.56 15.10
N THR A 271 -9.24 -14.33 15.93
CA THR A 271 -9.64 -14.58 17.32
C THR A 271 -8.47 -14.44 18.28
N GLN A 272 -8.77 -14.46 19.57
CA GLN A 272 -7.79 -14.45 20.65
C GLN A 272 -8.03 -15.65 21.57
N ASP A 273 -6.97 -16.39 21.90
CA ASP A 273 -7.02 -17.50 22.86
C ASP A 273 -7.02 -17.02 24.32
N GLU A 274 -7.22 -17.94 25.26
CA GLU A 274 -7.24 -17.64 26.71
C GLU A 274 -5.93 -17.03 27.24
N ARG A 275 -4.82 -17.20 26.50
CA ARG A 275 -3.50 -16.65 26.83
C ARG A 275 -3.26 -15.29 26.17
N GLY A 276 -4.27 -14.75 25.48
CA GLY A 276 -4.19 -13.49 24.77
C GLY A 276 -3.52 -13.59 23.39
N ARG A 277 -3.19 -14.78 22.90
CA ARG A 277 -2.54 -14.96 21.60
C ARG A 277 -3.54 -14.91 20.47
N ARG A 278 -3.14 -14.30 19.37
CA ARG A 278 -3.99 -14.14 18.19
C ARG A 278 -3.92 -15.40 17.34
N ALA A 279 -5.05 -15.80 16.78
CA ALA A 279 -5.15 -16.92 15.86
C ALA A 279 -6.00 -16.53 14.65
N LEU A 280 -5.57 -17.02 13.50
CA LEU A 280 -6.27 -16.89 12.23
C LEU A 280 -6.92 -18.23 11.88
N GLY A 281 -8.07 -18.17 11.22
CA GLY A 281 -8.70 -19.36 10.63
C GLY A 281 -7.84 -19.99 9.53
N PRO A 282 -8.28 -21.14 8.97
CA PRO A 282 -7.61 -21.74 7.84
C PRO A 282 -7.57 -20.76 6.65
N LYS A 283 -6.47 -20.75 5.89
CA LYS A 283 -6.29 -19.85 4.74
C LYS A 283 -7.46 -19.93 3.75
N ALA A 284 -7.96 -21.14 3.46
CA ALA A 284 -9.13 -21.34 2.60
C ALA A 284 -10.40 -20.63 3.12
N GLY A 285 -10.65 -20.70 4.44
CA GLY A 285 -11.79 -20.02 5.05
C GLY A 285 -11.64 -18.49 5.02
N ILE A 286 -10.41 -17.98 5.16
CA ILE A 286 -10.12 -16.55 4.97
C ILE A 286 -10.43 -16.14 3.52
N VAL A 287 -9.99 -16.93 2.53
CA VAL A 287 -10.24 -16.66 1.10
C VAL A 287 -11.72 -16.64 0.76
N GLU A 288 -12.49 -17.63 1.23
CA GLU A 288 -13.95 -17.64 1.07
C GLU A 288 -14.59 -16.39 1.70
N SER A 289 -14.17 -16.03 2.90
CA SER A 289 -14.70 -14.87 3.62
C SER A 289 -14.38 -13.53 2.95
N VAL A 290 -13.14 -13.33 2.49
CA VAL A 290 -12.76 -12.07 1.85
C VAL A 290 -13.30 -11.95 0.43
N ARG A 291 -13.62 -13.08 -0.24
CA ARG A 291 -14.37 -13.06 -1.50
C ARG A 291 -15.77 -12.48 -1.32
N GLU A 292 -16.46 -12.84 -0.25
CA GLU A 292 -17.76 -12.24 0.08
C GLU A 292 -17.61 -10.72 0.31
N LEU A 293 -16.62 -10.31 1.10
CA LEU A 293 -16.31 -8.90 1.33
C LEU A 293 -16.03 -8.14 0.02
N VAL A 294 -15.22 -8.70 -0.87
CA VAL A 294 -14.96 -8.13 -2.20
C VAL A 294 -16.26 -7.97 -2.99
N GLY A 295 -17.13 -8.99 -2.98
CA GLY A 295 -18.44 -8.93 -3.65
C GLY A 295 -19.34 -7.82 -3.10
N LEU A 296 -19.36 -7.61 -1.79
CA LEU A 296 -20.11 -6.52 -1.16
C LEU A 296 -19.56 -5.14 -1.56
N ILE A 297 -18.23 -4.99 -1.61
CA ILE A 297 -17.60 -3.74 -2.05
C ILE A 297 -17.90 -3.49 -3.53
N GLU A 298 -17.79 -4.50 -4.39
CA GLU A 298 -18.09 -4.38 -5.81
C GLU A 298 -19.59 -4.07 -6.06
N GLU A 299 -20.51 -4.55 -5.23
CA GLU A 299 -21.92 -4.17 -5.31
C GLU A 299 -22.13 -2.68 -5.01
N ILE A 300 -21.45 -2.14 -3.99
CA ILE A 300 -21.45 -0.71 -3.68
C ILE A 300 -20.88 0.10 -4.87
N GLU A 301 -19.86 -0.41 -5.54
CA GLU A 301 -19.25 0.23 -6.72
C GLU A 301 -20.20 0.35 -7.92
N ARG A 302 -21.25 -0.49 -8.00
CA ARG A 302 -22.29 -0.45 -9.04
C ARG A 302 -23.30 0.68 -8.87
N ALA A 303 -23.19 1.47 -7.81
CA ALA A 303 -24.03 2.65 -7.62
C ALA A 303 -24.04 3.55 -8.87
N GLU A 304 -25.19 4.15 -9.14
CA GLU A 304 -25.47 4.90 -10.38
C GLU A 304 -24.54 6.11 -10.59
N ASP A 305 -24.12 6.75 -9.50
CA ASP A 305 -23.26 7.92 -9.51
C ASP A 305 -22.28 7.96 -8.32
N ASP A 306 -21.37 8.94 -8.34
CA ASP A 306 -20.34 9.10 -7.32
C ASP A 306 -20.91 9.47 -5.94
N ALA A 307 -22.08 10.13 -5.88
CA ALA A 307 -22.70 10.51 -4.63
C ALA A 307 -23.30 9.29 -3.92
N ALA A 308 -24.03 8.46 -4.67
CA ALA A 308 -24.56 7.18 -4.21
C ALA A 308 -23.43 6.22 -3.82
N TYR A 309 -22.39 6.10 -4.64
CA TYR A 309 -21.21 5.28 -4.32
C TYR A 309 -20.55 5.73 -3.00
N LYS A 310 -20.31 7.03 -2.85
CA LYS A 310 -19.72 7.58 -1.63
C LYS A 310 -20.59 7.35 -0.40
N ALA A 311 -21.90 7.51 -0.53
CA ALA A 311 -22.83 7.26 0.56
C ALA A 311 -22.81 5.79 0.99
N GLY A 312 -22.91 4.86 0.03
CA GLY A 312 -22.83 3.42 0.28
C GLY A 312 -21.49 3.01 0.90
N ALA A 313 -20.37 3.54 0.40
CA ALA A 313 -19.05 3.28 0.97
C ALA A 313 -18.95 3.75 2.43
N VAL A 314 -19.47 4.94 2.75
CA VAL A 314 -19.49 5.48 4.12
C VAL A 314 -20.40 4.67 5.03
N GLU A 315 -21.57 4.27 4.54
CA GLU A 315 -22.54 3.46 5.29
C GLU A 315 -21.96 2.08 5.59
N PHE A 316 -21.43 1.37 4.59
CA PHE A 316 -20.81 0.07 4.79
C PHE A 316 -19.60 0.13 5.72
N LEU A 317 -18.69 1.08 5.47
CA LEU A 317 -17.49 1.22 6.29
C LEU A 317 -17.83 1.43 7.76
N PHE A 318 -18.75 2.34 8.08
CA PHE A 318 -19.06 2.66 9.48
C PHE A 318 -20.20 1.84 10.10
N GLY A 319 -20.99 1.16 9.28
CA GLY A 319 -22.03 0.24 9.73
C GLY A 319 -21.51 -1.16 9.99
N THR A 320 -20.41 -1.56 9.32
CA THR A 320 -19.95 -2.95 9.29
C THR A 320 -18.50 -3.14 9.73
N LEU A 321 -17.60 -2.18 9.47
CA LEU A 321 -16.15 -2.42 9.63
C LEU A 321 -15.49 -1.54 10.70
N LEU A 322 -15.80 -0.25 10.74
CA LEU A 322 -15.12 0.74 11.58
C LEU A 322 -16.12 1.57 12.38
N ARG A 323 -15.64 2.21 13.45
CA ARG A 323 -16.40 3.20 14.21
C ARG A 323 -16.31 4.56 13.53
N ARG A 324 -17.37 5.36 13.68
CA ARG A 324 -17.28 6.79 13.32
C ARG A 324 -16.32 7.50 14.27
N PRO A 325 -15.47 8.41 13.76
CA PRO A 325 -14.56 9.16 14.62
C PRO A 325 -15.35 10.14 15.50
N GLU A 326 -14.96 10.28 16.76
CA GLU A 326 -15.57 11.22 17.71
C GLU A 326 -15.05 12.67 17.51
N ALA A 327 -13.81 12.82 17.04
CA ALA A 327 -13.15 14.10 16.81
C ALA A 327 -12.46 14.16 15.44
N ARG A 328 -12.09 15.38 15.01
CA ARG A 328 -11.67 15.68 13.64
C ARG A 328 -10.19 15.48 13.25
N PRO A 329 -9.18 15.18 14.11
CA PRO A 329 -7.91 14.76 13.52
C PRO A 329 -8.02 13.34 12.92
N ASP A 330 -8.89 12.51 13.49
CA ASP A 330 -9.04 11.10 13.13
C ASP A 330 -9.93 10.90 11.90
N ARG A 331 -9.60 9.87 11.13
CA ARG A 331 -10.33 9.53 9.91
C ARG A 331 -11.45 8.52 10.18
N TYR A 332 -11.29 7.73 11.24
CA TYR A 332 -12.20 6.72 11.78
C TYR A 332 -11.93 6.54 13.28
N GLY A 333 -12.88 5.98 14.04
CA GLY A 333 -12.80 5.80 15.50
C GLY A 333 -12.32 4.42 15.95
N GLY A 334 -11.58 3.72 15.08
CA GLY A 334 -11.11 2.35 15.30
C GLY A 334 -11.99 1.24 14.70
N PRO A 335 -11.63 -0.03 14.93
CA PRO A 335 -12.41 -1.19 14.52
C PRO A 335 -13.71 -1.33 15.32
N LEU A 336 -14.73 -1.96 14.73
CA LEU A 336 -15.89 -2.41 15.52
C LEU A 336 -15.54 -3.65 16.37
N ALA A 337 -14.64 -4.51 15.89
CA ALA A 337 -14.12 -5.62 16.65
C ALA A 337 -13.32 -5.17 17.89
N PRO A 338 -13.15 -6.04 18.90
CA PRO A 338 -12.37 -5.70 20.09
C PRO A 338 -10.93 -5.32 19.76
N LEU A 339 -10.50 -4.14 20.21
CA LEU A 339 -9.14 -3.62 19.97
C LEU A 339 -8.05 -4.56 20.51
N GLY A 340 -8.38 -5.36 21.53
CA GLY A 340 -7.51 -6.40 22.09
C GLY A 340 -7.02 -7.41 21.06
N LEU A 341 -7.64 -7.56 19.88
CA LEU A 341 -7.11 -8.39 18.81
C LEU A 341 -5.79 -7.86 18.22
N TRP A 342 -5.53 -6.56 18.28
CA TRP A 342 -4.35 -5.96 17.64
C TRP A 342 -3.15 -5.72 18.56
N GLY A 343 -3.32 -5.80 19.87
CA GLY A 343 -2.24 -5.53 20.83
C GLY A 343 -2.59 -4.43 21.81
N SER A 344 -1.79 -4.31 22.87
CA SER A 344 -1.87 -3.17 23.80
C SER A 344 -1.12 -1.94 23.29
N GLU A 345 -0.22 -2.15 22.32
CA GLU A 345 0.56 -1.12 21.63
C GLU A 345 -0.28 -0.29 20.65
N VAL A 346 -1.45 -0.79 20.26
CA VAL A 346 -2.36 -0.09 19.37
C VAL A 346 -3.21 0.87 20.19
N HIS A 347 -2.90 2.15 20.08
CA HIS A 347 -3.63 3.23 20.73
C HIS A 347 -4.56 3.90 19.70
N VAL A 348 -5.85 3.68 19.90
CA VAL A 348 -6.96 4.21 19.09
C VAL A 348 -7.64 5.32 19.84
#